data_AF-A0A963JMS4-F1
#
_entry.id   AF-A0A963JMS4-F1
#
_cell.length_a   1.000
_cell.length_b   1.000
_cell.length_c   1.000
_cell.angle_alpha   90.00
_cell.angle_beta   90.00
_cell.angle_gamma   90.00
#
_symmetry.space_group_name_H-M   'P 1'
#
loop_
_entity.id
_entity.type
_entity.pdbx_description
1 polymer ?
#
loop_
_entity_poly.entity_id
_entity_poly.type
_entity_poly.pdbx_seq_one_letter_code
_entity_poly.pdbx_strand_id
1 'polypeptide(L)'
;MAYTFLRWDDKLPGVGVLQKLLNRTGEQLVVDGIYGNNTKTAVQRFQRLRGLVPDGIVGMNTWPRISANANLPIFDCIDVFDPSLFNLEARDIRRSGGNPILIGGMSNGVEQAVSDIVNTAGNNVFLLRFHGHGASGIAGVSDGHGLNDGIDHRSSIDINNVRTLMPILRRLRPTFGSYGNIQFMHCSTGRGPNGRQLLQQIANGVGVPVTAAVRDQLGGGVATFKFEGPTYTAVPSGGILRSWCSSRPDFPGFTPR
;
A
#
# COMPACT_ATOMS: atom_id res chain seq x y z
N MET A 1 -7.98 -5.21 -11.44
CA MET A 1 -6.97 -5.40 -10.38
C MET A 1 -7.33 -4.56 -9.18
N ALA A 2 -6.90 -4.98 -7.98
CA ALA A 2 -7.18 -4.36 -6.69
C ALA A 2 -6.40 -3.07 -6.43
N TYR A 3 -6.49 -2.07 -7.31
CA TYR A 3 -5.77 -0.81 -7.15
C TYR A 3 -6.17 -0.05 -5.88
N THR A 4 -5.23 0.73 -5.34
CA THR A 4 -5.50 1.67 -4.24
C THR A 4 -6.53 2.71 -4.67
N PHE A 5 -7.48 3.03 -3.81
CA PHE A 5 -8.48 4.06 -4.06
C PHE A 5 -7.92 5.41 -3.61
N LEU A 6 -7.73 6.35 -4.55
CA LEU A 6 -7.14 7.67 -4.28
C LEU A 6 -8.16 8.79 -4.42
N ARG A 7 -8.11 9.74 -3.50
CA ARG A 7 -8.96 10.92 -3.42
C ARG A 7 -8.20 12.12 -2.84
N TRP A 8 -8.85 13.27 -2.88
CA TRP A 8 -8.35 14.51 -2.29
C TRP A 8 -7.87 14.31 -0.83
N ASP A 9 -6.75 14.95 -0.50
CA ASP A 9 -5.99 14.88 0.77
C ASP A 9 -5.19 13.58 1.02
N ASP A 10 -5.26 12.58 0.13
CA ASP A 10 -4.37 11.43 0.22
C ASP A 10 -2.89 11.85 0.03
N LYS A 11 -2.02 11.32 0.90
CA LYS A 11 -0.57 11.58 0.91
C LYS A 11 0.16 10.25 0.86
N LEU A 12 0.34 9.72 -0.35
CA LEU A 12 0.77 8.35 -0.59
C LEU A 12 1.79 8.26 -1.72
N PRO A 13 2.73 7.30 -1.67
CA PRO A 13 3.58 6.96 -2.81
C PRO A 13 2.80 6.74 -4.11
N GLY A 14 1.63 6.09 -4.02
CA GLY A 14 0.73 5.85 -5.15
C GLY A 14 0.16 7.11 -5.80
N VAL A 15 0.04 8.22 -5.05
CA VAL A 15 -0.35 9.52 -5.63
C VAL A 15 0.76 10.08 -6.50
N GLY A 16 2.03 9.92 -6.12
CA GLY A 16 3.16 10.33 -6.95
C GLY A 16 3.21 9.56 -8.27
N VAL A 17 2.90 8.26 -8.22
CA VAL A 17 2.76 7.42 -9.41
C VAL A 17 1.61 7.92 -10.30
N LEU A 18 0.45 8.21 -9.71
CA LEU A 18 -0.68 8.81 -10.43
C LEU A 18 -0.30 10.14 -11.09
N GLN A 19 0.39 11.03 -10.39
CA GLN A 19 0.83 12.33 -10.92
C GLN A 19 1.76 12.14 -12.13
N LYS A 20 2.70 11.19 -12.09
CA LYS A 20 3.53 10.85 -13.26
C LYS A 20 2.72 10.29 -14.43
N LEU A 21 1.74 9.42 -14.17
CA LEU A 21 0.87 8.90 -15.22
C LEU A 21 -0.02 9.98 -15.84
N LEU A 22 -0.49 10.95 -15.05
CA LEU A 22 -1.24 12.12 -15.55
C LEU A 22 -0.33 13.03 -16.39
N ASN A 23 0.91 13.27 -15.96
CA ASN A 23 1.87 14.05 -16.74
C ASN A 23 2.18 13.40 -18.09
N ARG A 24 2.21 12.06 -18.14
CA ARG A 24 2.28 11.29 -19.39
C ARG A 24 1.10 11.57 -20.34
N THR A 25 -0.03 12.07 -19.85
CA THR A 25 -1.19 12.48 -20.67
C THR A 25 -1.21 13.97 -21.05
N GLY A 26 -0.14 14.71 -20.76
CA GLY A 26 0.00 16.14 -21.09
C GLY A 26 -0.28 17.10 -19.93
N GLU A 27 -0.53 16.59 -18.73
CA GLU A 27 -0.63 17.42 -17.52
C GLU A 27 0.75 17.91 -17.06
N GLN A 28 0.79 18.99 -16.28
CA GLN A 28 2.02 19.57 -15.73
C GLN A 28 1.96 19.61 -14.20
N LEU A 29 1.70 18.47 -13.58
CA LEU A 29 1.60 18.34 -12.13
C LEU A 29 2.99 18.28 -11.49
N VAL A 30 3.10 18.89 -10.32
CA VAL A 30 4.18 18.60 -9.39
C VAL A 30 4.01 17.17 -8.88
N VAL A 31 5.06 16.36 -8.99
CA VAL A 31 5.08 14.99 -8.51
C VAL A 31 5.55 14.98 -7.05
N ASP A 32 4.62 15.19 -6.12
CA ASP A 32 4.88 15.33 -4.68
C ASP A 32 4.23 14.25 -3.80
N GLY A 33 3.38 13.39 -4.39
CA GLY A 33 2.65 12.38 -3.64
C GLY A 33 1.48 12.92 -2.82
N ILE A 34 1.04 14.16 -3.06
CA ILE A 34 -0.07 14.81 -2.37
C ILE A 34 -1.23 15.01 -3.34
N TYR A 35 -2.40 14.46 -3.01
CA TYR A 35 -3.59 14.57 -3.86
C TYR A 35 -4.29 15.90 -3.56
N GLY A 36 -3.76 16.98 -4.15
CA GLY A 36 -4.33 18.33 -4.05
C GLY A 36 -5.37 18.66 -5.14
N ASN A 37 -5.79 19.92 -5.18
CA ASN A 37 -6.77 20.41 -6.17
C ASN A 37 -6.30 20.21 -7.61
N ASN A 38 -5.02 20.48 -7.91
CA ASN A 38 -4.47 20.31 -9.25
C ASN A 38 -4.54 18.84 -9.71
N THR A 39 -4.20 17.89 -8.83
CA THR A 39 -4.33 16.46 -9.11
C THR A 39 -5.79 16.06 -9.32
N LYS A 40 -6.71 16.57 -8.49
CA LYS A 40 -8.15 16.33 -8.67
C LYS A 40 -8.65 16.82 -10.03
N THR A 41 -8.32 18.04 -10.42
CA THR A 41 -8.71 18.63 -11.71
C THR A 41 -8.14 17.82 -12.88
N ALA A 42 -6.87 17.42 -12.81
CA ALA A 42 -6.25 16.56 -13.82
C ALA A 42 -6.95 15.20 -13.94
N VAL A 43 -7.31 14.57 -12.81
CA VAL A 43 -8.08 13.32 -12.82
C VAL A 43 -9.46 13.51 -13.42
N GLN A 44 -10.19 14.57 -13.08
CA GLN A 44 -11.51 14.86 -13.66
C GLN A 44 -11.44 15.09 -15.17
N ARG A 45 -10.39 15.78 -15.65
CA ARG A 45 -10.15 15.95 -17.09
C ARG A 45 -9.84 14.62 -17.76
N PHE A 46 -8.92 13.83 -17.19
CA PHE A 46 -8.61 12.49 -17.69
C PHE A 46 -9.88 11.61 -17.76
N GLN A 47 -10.69 11.61 -16.71
CA GLN A 47 -11.95 10.88 -16.64
C GLN A 47 -12.89 11.30 -17.76
N ARG A 48 -13.11 12.61 -17.96
CA ARG A 48 -13.95 13.13 -19.05
C ARG A 48 -13.44 12.68 -20.42
N LEU A 49 -12.14 12.79 -20.68
CA LEU A 49 -11.51 12.38 -21.94
C LEU A 49 -11.61 10.87 -22.20
N ARG A 50 -11.77 10.05 -21.15
CA ARG A 50 -11.90 8.59 -21.24
C ARG A 50 -13.34 8.09 -21.07
N GLY A 51 -14.33 8.99 -21.12
CA GLY A 51 -15.75 8.64 -20.98
C GLY A 51 -16.12 8.08 -19.61
N LEU A 52 -15.40 8.48 -18.57
CA LEU A 52 -15.69 8.15 -17.17
C LEU A 52 -16.51 9.25 -16.50
N VAL A 53 -17.16 8.91 -15.38
CA VAL A 53 -17.71 9.90 -14.45
C VAL A 53 -16.56 10.76 -13.91
N PRO A 54 -16.58 12.10 -14.09
CA PRO A 54 -15.51 13.00 -13.65
C PRO A 54 -15.63 13.37 -12.17
N ASP A 55 -15.65 12.36 -11.29
CA ASP A 55 -15.77 12.53 -9.84
C ASP A 55 -14.46 12.98 -9.15
N GLY A 56 -13.32 12.89 -9.86
CA GLY A 56 -12.01 13.20 -9.31
C GLY A 56 -11.51 12.13 -8.33
N ILE A 57 -12.01 10.90 -8.45
CA ILE A 57 -11.63 9.75 -7.64
C ILE A 57 -10.93 8.71 -8.52
N VAL A 58 -9.81 8.18 -8.07
CA VAL A 58 -9.06 7.15 -8.80
C VAL A 58 -9.30 5.80 -8.15
N GLY A 59 -10.19 5.01 -8.75
CA GLY A 59 -10.52 3.65 -8.32
C GLY A 59 -10.50 2.66 -9.47
N MET A 60 -11.33 1.61 -9.36
CA MET A 60 -11.38 0.47 -10.29
C MET A 60 -11.65 0.86 -11.74
N ASN A 61 -12.33 1.99 -11.98
CA ASN A 61 -12.64 2.48 -13.33
C ASN A 61 -11.52 3.34 -13.93
N THR A 62 -10.79 4.09 -13.10
CA THR A 62 -9.79 5.06 -13.55
C THR A 62 -8.41 4.40 -13.73
N TRP A 63 -7.98 3.58 -12.77
CA TRP A 63 -6.66 2.95 -12.80
C TRP A 63 -6.36 2.17 -14.07
N PRO A 64 -7.23 1.24 -14.53
CA PRO A 64 -6.93 0.44 -15.72
C PRO A 64 -6.72 1.29 -16.99
N ARG A 65 -7.37 2.46 -17.07
CA ARG A 65 -7.25 3.37 -18.21
C ARG A 65 -5.97 4.20 -18.15
N ILE A 66 -5.58 4.65 -16.96
CA ILE A 66 -4.43 5.57 -16.79
C ILE A 66 -3.09 4.84 -16.67
N SER A 67 -3.07 3.63 -16.11
CA SER A 67 -1.87 2.80 -15.97
C SER A 67 -1.61 1.88 -17.16
N ALA A 68 -2.31 2.08 -18.29
CA ALA A 68 -2.11 1.28 -19.49
C ALA A 68 -0.63 1.24 -19.89
N ASN A 69 -0.07 0.02 -19.96
CA ASN A 69 1.34 -0.29 -20.24
C ASN A 69 2.35 0.10 -19.14
N ALA A 70 1.90 0.47 -17.94
CA ALA A 70 2.78 0.81 -16.82
C ALA A 70 3.28 -0.42 -16.04
N ASN A 71 2.62 -1.57 -16.19
CA ASN A 71 2.81 -2.81 -15.41
C ASN A 71 3.05 -2.52 -13.92
N LEU A 72 1.96 -2.37 -13.15
CA LEU A 72 2.00 -2.05 -11.73
C LEU A 72 1.41 -3.20 -10.88
N PRO A 73 2.14 -4.32 -10.70
CA PRO A 73 1.68 -5.46 -9.89
C PRO A 73 1.37 -5.07 -8.45
N ILE A 74 0.24 -5.59 -7.94
CA ILE A 74 -0.23 -5.39 -6.58
C ILE A 74 -0.37 -6.75 -5.92
N PHE A 75 0.18 -6.87 -4.71
CA PHE A 75 0.06 -8.05 -3.88
C PHE A 75 -0.63 -7.67 -2.57
N ASP A 76 -1.63 -8.46 -2.21
CA ASP A 76 -2.40 -8.30 -0.98
C ASP A 76 -2.16 -9.53 -0.11
N CYS A 77 -1.84 -9.31 1.15
CA CYS A 77 -1.71 -10.33 2.19
C CYS A 77 -2.83 -10.11 3.20
N ILE A 78 -3.61 -11.16 3.47
CA ILE A 78 -4.78 -11.09 4.33
C ILE A 78 -4.62 -12.09 5.46
N ASP A 79 -4.72 -11.59 6.69
CA ASP A 79 -4.93 -12.44 7.86
C ASP A 79 -6.34 -13.06 7.80
N VAL A 80 -6.40 -14.36 7.55
CA VAL A 80 -7.68 -15.09 7.43
C VAL A 80 -8.18 -15.68 8.73
N PHE A 81 -7.42 -15.55 9.83
CA PHE A 81 -7.90 -16.00 11.13
C PHE A 81 -8.97 -15.06 11.68
N ASP A 82 -9.02 -13.82 11.20
CA ASP A 82 -10.20 -12.97 11.36
C ASP A 82 -11.25 -13.29 10.26
N PRO A 83 -12.45 -13.81 10.63
CA PRO A 83 -13.48 -14.15 9.66
C PRO A 83 -14.05 -12.93 8.93
N SER A 84 -14.05 -11.75 9.55
CA SER A 84 -14.51 -10.52 8.90
C SER A 84 -13.56 -10.12 7.78
N LEU A 85 -12.24 -10.21 8.01
CA LEU A 85 -11.26 -9.85 7.00
C LEU A 85 -11.32 -10.80 5.79
N PHE A 86 -11.42 -12.10 6.05
CA PHE A 86 -11.58 -13.10 4.99
C PHE A 86 -12.87 -12.88 4.18
N ASN A 87 -14.00 -12.64 4.85
CA ASN A 87 -15.30 -12.51 4.17
C ASN A 87 -15.46 -11.17 3.44
N LEU A 88 -14.79 -10.12 3.91
CA LEU A 88 -14.89 -8.77 3.36
C LEU A 88 -13.73 -8.50 2.38
N GLU A 89 -12.50 -8.34 2.85
CA GLU A 89 -11.40 -7.88 1.98
C GLU A 89 -11.02 -8.92 0.95
N ALA A 90 -10.90 -10.21 1.32
CA ALA A 90 -10.49 -11.22 0.35
C ALA A 90 -11.51 -11.35 -0.78
N ARG A 91 -12.80 -11.20 -0.45
CA ARG A 91 -13.89 -11.16 -1.43
C ARG A 91 -13.78 -9.93 -2.34
N ASP A 92 -13.55 -8.75 -1.79
CA ASP A 92 -13.48 -7.51 -2.57
C ASP A 92 -12.25 -7.48 -3.48
N ILE A 93 -11.09 -7.92 -2.98
CA ILE A 93 -9.86 -8.04 -3.76
C ILE A 93 -10.08 -9.01 -4.94
N ARG A 94 -10.70 -10.17 -4.71
CA ARG A 94 -11.05 -11.12 -5.78
C ARG A 94 -12.03 -10.54 -6.79
N ARG A 95 -13.08 -9.85 -6.33
CA ARG A 95 -14.05 -9.15 -7.21
C ARG A 95 -13.39 -8.07 -8.06
N SER A 96 -12.32 -7.48 -7.55
CA SER A 96 -11.50 -6.50 -8.26
C SER A 96 -10.49 -7.15 -9.21
N GLY A 97 -10.45 -8.48 -9.32
CA GLY A 97 -9.50 -9.24 -10.14
C GLY A 97 -8.10 -9.31 -9.54
N GLY A 98 -7.95 -9.19 -8.22
CA GLY A 98 -6.73 -9.54 -7.49
C GLY A 98 -6.77 -10.99 -6.99
N ASN A 99 -5.61 -11.51 -6.59
CA ASN A 99 -5.49 -12.83 -5.97
C ASN A 99 -4.69 -12.68 -4.66
N PRO A 100 -5.36 -12.48 -3.51
CA PRO A 100 -4.67 -12.22 -2.26
C PRO A 100 -3.99 -13.50 -1.75
N ILE A 101 -2.81 -13.32 -1.17
CA ILE A 101 -2.13 -14.33 -0.35
C ILE A 101 -2.87 -14.38 0.98
N LEU A 102 -3.29 -15.59 1.37
CA LEU A 102 -4.01 -15.84 2.60
C LEU A 102 -3.05 -16.39 3.64
N ILE A 103 -3.02 -15.77 4.82
CA ILE A 103 -2.10 -16.14 5.91
C ILE A 103 -2.97 -16.44 7.13
N GLY A 104 -2.79 -17.60 7.78
CA GLY A 104 -3.66 -17.97 8.91
C GLY A 104 -2.95 -18.73 10.02
N GLY A 105 -3.18 -18.30 11.26
CA GLY A 105 -3.11 -19.12 12.48
C GLY A 105 -1.73 -19.71 12.83
N MET A 106 -0.64 -19.08 12.39
CA MET A 106 0.72 -19.59 12.59
C MET A 106 1.57 -18.63 13.42
N SER A 107 2.32 -19.17 14.40
CA SER A 107 3.27 -18.37 15.20
C SER A 107 4.43 -17.79 14.37
N ASN A 108 4.66 -18.27 13.15
CA ASN A 108 5.65 -17.76 12.20
C ASN A 108 5.03 -17.01 11.00
N GLY A 109 3.83 -16.44 11.16
CA GLY A 109 3.08 -15.80 10.08
C GLY A 109 3.84 -14.79 9.22
N VAL A 110 4.73 -13.98 9.79
CA VAL A 110 5.57 -13.02 9.04
C VAL A 110 6.55 -13.75 8.12
N GLU A 111 7.18 -14.83 8.59
CA GLU A 111 8.09 -15.65 7.78
C GLU A 111 7.34 -16.30 6.61
N GLN A 112 6.16 -16.83 6.89
CA GLN A 112 5.31 -17.44 5.87
C GLN A 112 4.86 -16.40 4.85
N ALA A 113 4.32 -15.27 5.31
CA ALA A 113 3.88 -14.17 4.45
C ALA A 113 4.98 -13.71 3.51
N VAL A 114 6.18 -13.46 4.04
CA VAL A 114 7.33 -13.03 3.23
C VAL A 114 7.74 -14.13 2.25
N SER A 115 7.74 -15.40 2.66
CA SER A 115 8.08 -16.50 1.76
C SER A 115 7.07 -16.63 0.63
N ASP A 116 5.77 -16.55 0.91
CA ASP A 116 4.71 -16.60 -0.10
C ASP A 116 4.77 -15.40 -1.03
N ILE A 117 5.04 -14.20 -0.51
CA ILE A 117 5.25 -13.02 -1.34
C ILE A 117 6.46 -13.24 -2.24
N VAL A 118 7.61 -13.66 -1.73
CA VAL A 118 8.83 -13.84 -2.55
C VAL A 118 8.63 -14.92 -3.61
N ASN A 119 7.87 -15.98 -3.32
CA ASN A 119 7.61 -17.07 -4.25
C ASN A 119 6.55 -16.72 -5.30
N THR A 120 5.59 -15.86 -4.96
CA THR A 120 4.47 -15.50 -5.85
C THR A 120 4.72 -14.20 -6.60
N ALA A 121 5.39 -13.25 -5.94
CA ALA A 121 5.74 -11.98 -6.53
C ALA A 121 6.85 -12.18 -7.55
N GLY A 122 6.54 -11.87 -8.81
CA GLY A 122 7.56 -11.63 -9.80
C GLY A 122 8.38 -10.37 -9.46
N ASN A 123 9.09 -9.87 -10.46
CA ASN A 123 9.82 -8.62 -10.34
C ASN A 123 8.87 -7.42 -10.49
N ASN A 124 9.32 -6.26 -10.02
CA ASN A 124 8.65 -4.97 -10.22
C ASN A 124 7.33 -4.80 -9.45
N VAL A 125 7.22 -5.35 -8.23
CA VAL A 125 6.07 -5.07 -7.34
C VAL A 125 5.93 -3.56 -7.16
N PHE A 126 4.73 -3.05 -7.46
CA PHE A 126 4.37 -1.65 -7.25
C PHE A 126 3.85 -1.44 -5.83
N LEU A 127 2.92 -2.29 -5.39
CA LEU A 127 2.26 -2.13 -4.10
C LEU A 127 2.11 -3.49 -3.41
N LEU A 128 2.61 -3.58 -2.19
CA LEU A 128 2.33 -4.68 -1.27
C LEU A 128 1.45 -4.15 -0.14
N ARG A 129 0.29 -4.77 0.09
CA ARG A 129 -0.59 -4.43 1.20
C ARG A 129 -0.75 -5.60 2.15
N PHE A 130 -0.75 -5.30 3.44
CA PHE A 130 -1.12 -6.22 4.50
C PHE A 130 -2.45 -5.77 5.08
N HIS A 131 -3.40 -6.69 5.21
CA HIS A 131 -4.73 -6.50 5.80
C HIS A 131 -4.82 -7.37 7.06
N GLY A 132 -5.18 -6.75 8.17
CA GLY A 132 -5.07 -7.36 9.50
C GLY A 132 -5.48 -6.38 10.61
N HIS A 133 -5.36 -6.82 11.85
CA HIS A 133 -5.53 -5.97 13.03
C HIS A 133 -4.29 -5.16 13.37
N GLY A 134 -4.49 -3.96 13.92
CA GLY A 134 -3.39 -3.07 14.25
C GLY A 134 -3.61 -2.32 15.54
N ALA A 135 -2.49 -1.86 16.09
CA ALA A 135 -2.44 -0.90 17.16
C ALA A 135 -1.20 -0.01 16.94
N SER A 136 -1.04 1.05 17.72
CA SER A 136 0.12 1.95 17.60
C SER A 136 1.45 1.17 17.68
N GLY A 137 2.19 1.10 16.57
CA GLY A 137 3.44 0.33 16.50
C GLY A 137 3.28 -1.19 16.40
N ILE A 138 2.11 -1.68 15.97
CA ILE A 138 1.81 -3.11 15.76
C ILE A 138 1.04 -3.29 14.46
N ALA A 139 1.45 -4.25 13.63
CA ALA A 139 0.72 -4.74 12.46
C ALA A 139 0.58 -6.28 12.54
N GLY A 140 -0.64 -6.77 12.74
CA GLY A 140 -0.96 -8.19 12.77
C GLY A 140 -0.93 -8.80 11.37
N VAL A 141 -0.29 -9.95 11.21
CA VAL A 141 -0.11 -10.62 9.90
C VAL A 141 -0.87 -11.94 9.82
N SER A 142 -1.06 -12.65 10.93
CA SER A 142 -1.65 -14.00 10.91
C SER A 142 -2.39 -14.42 12.19
N ASP A 143 -2.67 -13.50 13.12
CA ASP A 143 -3.28 -13.81 14.41
C ASP A 143 -4.44 -12.86 14.70
N GLY A 144 -5.64 -13.44 14.84
CA GLY A 144 -6.91 -12.72 14.95
C GLY A 144 -7.26 -12.26 16.37
N HIS A 145 -6.37 -12.44 17.34
CA HIS A 145 -6.57 -11.93 18.69
C HIS A 145 -5.34 -11.15 19.15
N GLY A 146 -5.44 -9.82 19.16
CA GLY A 146 -4.45 -8.92 19.74
C GLY A 146 -4.35 -9.00 21.27
N LEU A 147 -4.13 -10.20 21.82
CA LEU A 147 -3.96 -10.41 23.25
C LEU A 147 -2.53 -10.85 23.58
N ASN A 148 -2.04 -10.20 24.63
CA ASN A 148 -0.71 -10.28 25.18
C ASN A 148 -0.50 -11.63 25.88
N ASP A 149 -0.11 -12.66 25.14
CA ASP A 149 0.21 -13.96 25.75
C ASP A 149 1.69 -14.03 26.18
N GLY A 150 2.47 -12.96 25.95
CA GLY A 150 3.86 -12.86 26.43
C GLY A 150 4.83 -13.82 25.73
N ILE A 151 4.43 -14.45 24.63
CA ILE A 151 5.28 -15.32 23.82
C ILE A 151 5.59 -14.59 22.50
N ASP A 152 6.88 -14.57 22.15
CA ASP A 152 7.46 -13.99 20.94
C ASP A 152 6.93 -14.70 19.68
N HIS A 153 5.70 -14.37 19.30
CA HIS A 153 5.06 -14.90 18.11
C HIS A 153 5.33 -13.96 16.94
N ARG A 154 6.08 -14.44 15.95
CA ARG A 154 6.31 -13.79 14.65
C ARG A 154 5.05 -13.80 13.78
N SER A 155 3.86 -13.68 14.39
CA SER A 155 2.55 -13.53 13.77
C SER A 155 2.18 -12.06 13.56
N SER A 156 2.93 -11.14 14.19
CA SER A 156 2.81 -9.70 14.00
C SER A 156 4.18 -9.05 13.80
N ILE A 157 4.17 -7.86 13.20
CA ILE A 157 5.33 -6.99 13.09
C ILE A 157 5.11 -5.82 14.05
N ASP A 158 5.93 -5.73 15.09
CA ASP A 158 5.79 -4.72 16.14
C ASP A 158 7.11 -4.01 16.46
N ILE A 159 7.01 -2.89 17.18
CA ILE A 159 8.18 -2.06 17.48
C ILE A 159 9.27 -2.77 18.30
N ASN A 160 8.90 -3.76 19.12
CA ASN A 160 9.81 -4.53 19.96
C ASN A 160 10.46 -5.69 19.20
N ASN A 161 9.76 -6.29 18.22
CA ASN A 161 10.27 -7.45 17.47
C ASN A 161 10.85 -7.13 16.08
N VAL A 162 10.58 -5.94 15.50
CA VAL A 162 10.91 -5.60 14.10
C VAL A 162 12.40 -5.74 13.79
N ARG A 163 13.27 -5.50 14.78
CA ARG A 163 14.72 -5.69 14.62
C ARG A 163 15.09 -7.17 14.40
N THR A 164 14.44 -8.07 15.14
CA THR A 164 14.61 -9.52 15.00
C THR A 164 14.01 -10.04 13.69
N LEU A 165 12.90 -9.45 13.24
CA LEU A 165 12.25 -9.79 11.97
C LEU A 165 12.96 -9.20 10.74
N MET A 166 13.89 -8.27 10.92
CA MET A 166 14.49 -7.54 9.81
C MET A 166 15.20 -8.41 8.76
N PRO A 167 15.90 -9.51 9.10
CA PRO A 167 16.45 -10.44 8.10
C PRO A 167 15.37 -11.05 7.20
N ILE A 168 14.17 -11.29 7.75
CA ILE A 168 13.02 -11.81 7.02
C ILE A 168 12.49 -10.71 6.09
N LEU A 169 12.13 -9.55 6.64
CA LEU A 169 11.53 -8.45 5.88
C LEU A 169 12.42 -7.97 4.72
N ARG A 170 13.75 -7.99 4.89
CA ARG A 170 14.71 -7.62 3.83
C ARG A 170 14.59 -8.47 2.58
N ARG A 171 14.08 -9.71 2.66
CA ARG A 171 13.84 -10.57 1.50
C ARG A 171 12.80 -10.00 0.53
N LEU A 172 11.97 -9.04 0.97
CA LEU A 172 11.04 -8.32 0.11
C LEU A 172 11.73 -7.30 -0.80
N ARG A 173 12.89 -6.75 -0.42
CA ARG A 173 13.59 -5.71 -1.20
C ARG A 173 13.73 -6.02 -2.71
N PRO A 174 14.18 -7.22 -3.12
CA PRO A 174 14.39 -7.53 -4.54
C PRO A 174 13.09 -7.67 -5.35
N THR A 175 11.92 -7.89 -4.73
CA THR A 175 10.66 -8.02 -5.47
C THR A 175 10.15 -6.65 -5.96
N PHE A 176 10.49 -5.57 -5.24
CA PHE A 176 10.01 -4.22 -5.53
C PHE A 176 10.68 -3.57 -6.74
N GLY A 177 9.84 -2.93 -7.57
CA GLY A 177 10.26 -2.07 -8.67
C GLY A 177 10.59 -0.64 -8.24
N SER A 178 10.83 0.23 -9.22
CA SER A 178 11.16 1.64 -8.98
C SER A 178 10.10 2.40 -8.17
N TYR A 179 8.84 1.99 -8.28
CA TYR A 179 7.68 2.59 -7.62
C TYR A 179 7.18 1.78 -6.40
N GLY A 180 7.93 0.74 -6.00
CA GLY A 180 7.55 -0.17 -4.93
C GLY A 180 7.27 0.56 -3.62
N ASN A 181 6.19 0.18 -2.94
CA ASN A 181 5.83 0.67 -1.61
C ASN A 181 4.96 -0.35 -0.86
N ILE A 182 4.93 -0.22 0.46
CA ILE A 182 4.15 -1.07 1.37
C ILE A 182 3.05 -0.26 2.04
N GLN A 183 1.87 -0.87 2.19
CA GLN A 183 0.79 -0.33 3.02
C GLN A 183 0.36 -1.34 4.08
N PHE A 184 0.28 -0.90 5.33
CA PHE A 184 -0.36 -1.64 6.41
C PHE A 184 -1.78 -1.11 6.58
N MET A 185 -2.77 -1.85 6.08
CA MET A 185 -4.20 -1.54 6.10
C MET A 185 -4.85 -1.90 7.46
N HIS A 186 -4.15 -1.60 8.55
CA HIS A 186 -4.54 -1.97 9.91
C HIS A 186 -4.92 -0.73 10.71
N CYS A 187 -5.74 -0.91 11.75
CA CYS A 187 -6.13 0.19 12.64
C CYS A 187 -4.91 0.82 13.33
N SER A 188 -4.76 2.14 13.23
CA SER A 188 -3.85 2.93 14.06
C SER A 188 -2.36 2.51 14.08
N THR A 189 -1.87 1.65 13.16
CA THR A 189 -0.48 1.18 13.15
C THR A 189 0.54 2.31 13.07
N GLY A 190 0.26 3.34 12.28
CA GLY A 190 1.12 4.52 12.14
C GLY A 190 0.93 5.58 13.22
N ARG A 191 0.09 5.33 14.23
CA ARG A 191 -0.22 6.30 15.28
C ARG A 191 0.96 6.46 16.23
N GLY A 192 1.24 7.71 16.61
CA GLY A 192 2.19 8.05 17.66
C GLY A 192 3.66 7.73 17.35
N PRO A 193 4.56 7.94 18.32
CA PRO A 193 6.00 7.71 18.14
C PRO A 193 6.33 6.26 17.76
N ASN A 194 5.72 5.28 18.43
CA ASN A 194 5.96 3.85 18.18
C ASN A 194 5.58 3.46 16.75
N GLY A 195 4.42 3.91 16.26
CA GLY A 195 3.99 3.67 14.88
C GLY A 195 4.95 4.27 13.86
N ARG A 196 5.36 5.52 14.05
CA ARG A 196 6.32 6.18 13.15
C ARG A 196 7.68 5.48 13.14
N GLN A 197 8.17 5.08 14.32
CA GLN A 197 9.43 4.38 14.44
C GLN A 197 9.38 2.98 13.81
N LEU A 198 8.28 2.25 14.00
CA LEU A 198 8.05 0.96 13.35
C LEU A 198 8.14 1.10 11.83
N LEU A 199 7.35 2.02 11.26
CA LEU A 199 7.31 2.24 9.81
C LEU A 199 8.67 2.69 9.28
N GLN A 200 9.41 3.53 10.02
CA GLN A 200 10.75 3.95 9.63
C GLN A 200 11.77 2.80 9.62
N GLN A 201 11.70 1.88 10.60
CA GLN A 201 12.57 0.71 10.64
C GLN A 201 12.31 -0.22 9.44
N ILE A 202 11.03 -0.46 9.12
CA ILE A 202 10.65 -1.26 7.95
C ILE A 202 11.07 -0.56 6.65
N ALA A 203 10.82 0.74 6.52
CA ALA A 203 11.20 1.51 5.33
C ALA A 203 12.72 1.48 5.08
N ASN A 204 13.52 1.66 6.14
CA ASN A 204 14.98 1.58 6.05
C ASN A 204 15.46 0.16 5.72
N GLY A 205 14.80 -0.85 6.31
CA GLY A 205 15.14 -2.24 6.13
C GLY A 205 14.85 -2.78 4.74
N VAL A 206 13.62 -2.55 4.27
CA VAL A 206 13.12 -3.04 2.97
C VAL A 206 13.49 -2.10 1.83
N GLY A 207 13.84 -0.83 2.11
CA GLY A 207 14.30 0.13 1.11
C GLY A 207 13.18 0.73 0.24
N VAL A 208 11.93 0.68 0.70
CA VAL A 208 10.76 1.28 0.04
C VAL A 208 9.93 2.07 1.05
N PRO A 209 9.12 3.05 0.62
CA PRO A 209 8.21 3.74 1.52
C PRO A 209 7.18 2.78 2.13
N VAL A 210 6.84 3.04 3.38
CA VAL A 210 5.88 2.24 4.15
C VAL A 210 4.83 3.19 4.73
N THR A 211 3.57 2.91 4.43
CA THR A 211 2.44 3.73 4.87
C THR A 211 1.55 2.95 5.83
N ALA A 212 1.05 3.59 6.87
CA ALA A 212 -0.06 3.06 7.65
C ALA A 212 -1.02 4.15 8.13
N ALA A 213 -2.22 3.73 8.54
CA ALA A 213 -3.21 4.60 9.13
C ALA A 213 -2.80 5.10 10.52
N VAL A 214 -3.21 6.33 10.85
CA VAL A 214 -3.07 6.90 12.20
C VAL A 214 -4.35 6.70 13.03
N ARG A 215 -5.44 6.28 12.38
CA ARG A 215 -6.76 6.02 12.98
C ARG A 215 -7.27 4.64 12.59
N ASP A 216 -8.41 4.27 13.13
CA ASP A 216 -9.05 2.98 12.86
C ASP A 216 -9.48 2.88 11.40
N GLN A 217 -9.40 1.67 10.86
CA GLN A 217 -9.70 1.34 9.48
C GLN A 217 -10.99 0.52 9.43
N LEU A 218 -11.73 0.69 8.33
CA LEU A 218 -12.94 -0.08 8.07
C LEU A 218 -12.63 -1.10 6.98
N GLY A 219 -13.17 -2.31 7.14
CA GLY A 219 -13.13 -3.36 6.12
C GLY A 219 -14.33 -3.29 5.18
N GLY A 220 -14.18 -3.86 3.99
CA GLY A 220 -15.28 -4.09 3.06
C GLY A 220 -15.58 -2.96 2.07
N GLY A 221 -16.08 -3.35 0.89
CA GLY A 221 -16.40 -2.46 -0.21
C GLY A 221 -15.20 -1.65 -0.68
N VAL A 222 -15.38 -0.32 -0.78
CA VAL A 222 -14.29 0.59 -1.14
C VAL A 222 -13.25 0.73 -0.01
N ALA A 223 -13.62 0.45 1.24
CA ALA A 223 -12.74 0.62 2.40
C ALA A 223 -11.55 -0.35 2.36
N THR A 224 -11.74 -1.54 1.78
CA THR A 224 -10.67 -2.50 1.46
C THR A 224 -9.48 -1.88 0.70
N PHE A 225 -9.68 -0.80 -0.05
CA PHE A 225 -8.65 -0.24 -0.94
C PHE A 225 -8.15 1.15 -0.57
N LYS A 226 -8.65 1.77 0.51
CA LYS A 226 -8.28 3.11 0.95
C LYS A 226 -7.92 3.15 2.42
N PHE A 227 -7.19 4.19 2.81
CA PHE A 227 -7.09 4.56 4.21
C PHE A 227 -8.30 5.39 4.65
N GLU A 228 -8.80 5.11 5.85
CA GLU A 228 -9.76 5.97 6.53
C GLU A 228 -9.01 7.04 7.35
N GLY A 229 -9.11 8.29 6.89
CA GLY A 229 -8.50 9.44 7.55
C GLY A 229 -6.98 9.55 7.31
N PRO A 230 -6.25 10.20 8.22
CA PRO A 230 -4.85 10.55 8.01
C PRO A 230 -3.93 9.33 8.08
N THR A 231 -2.88 9.36 7.25
CA THR A 231 -1.84 8.35 7.20
C THR A 231 -0.49 8.94 7.63
N TYR A 232 0.44 8.05 7.96
CA TYR A 232 1.86 8.37 8.03
C TYR A 232 2.61 7.52 7.03
N THR A 233 3.46 8.16 6.20
CA THR A 233 4.37 7.49 5.28
C THR A 233 5.79 7.67 5.76
N ALA A 234 6.44 6.59 6.15
CA ALA A 234 7.88 6.56 6.34
C ALA A 234 8.58 6.36 5.00
N VAL A 235 9.60 7.18 4.72
CA VAL A 235 10.43 7.05 3.52
C VAL A 235 11.81 6.55 3.95
N PRO A 236 12.48 5.68 3.18
CA PRO A 236 13.81 5.18 3.52
C PRO A 236 14.79 6.30 3.85
N SER A 237 15.69 6.04 4.79
CA SER A 237 16.71 6.97 5.31
C SER A 237 16.15 8.27 5.90
N GLY A 238 14.89 8.27 6.35
CA GLY A 238 14.21 9.46 6.86
C GLY A 238 13.91 10.51 5.80
N GLY A 239 13.84 10.11 4.53
CA GLY A 239 13.52 11.01 3.43
C GLY A 239 12.11 11.62 3.52
N ILE A 240 11.78 12.48 2.56
CA ILE A 240 10.45 13.08 2.44
C ILE A 240 9.72 12.53 1.21
N LEU A 241 8.41 12.38 1.31
CA LEU A 241 7.57 11.77 0.27
C LEU A 241 7.74 12.47 -1.08
N ARG A 242 7.73 13.81 -1.09
CA ARG A 242 7.91 14.62 -2.29
C ARG A 242 9.19 14.27 -3.05
N SER A 243 10.33 14.26 -2.35
CA SER A 243 11.63 13.95 -2.96
C SER A 243 11.68 12.51 -3.47
N TRP A 244 11.09 11.56 -2.74
CA TRP A 244 11.01 10.18 -3.20
C TRP A 244 10.19 10.06 -4.48
N CYS A 245 9.00 10.67 -4.52
CA CYS A 245 8.09 10.65 -5.67
C CYS A 245 8.74 11.31 -6.90
N SER A 246 9.33 12.50 -6.73
CA SER A 246 9.95 13.23 -7.84
C SER A 246 11.17 12.51 -8.41
N SER A 247 11.92 11.78 -7.57
CA SER A 247 13.13 11.06 -8.01
C SER A 247 12.83 9.75 -8.74
N ARG A 248 11.56 9.29 -8.78
CA ARG A 248 11.21 8.08 -9.52
C ARG A 248 11.36 8.35 -11.02
N PRO A 249 11.73 7.34 -11.84
CA PRO A 249 11.74 7.51 -13.29
C PRO A 249 10.37 7.94 -13.80
N ASP A 250 10.30 8.53 -14.98
CA ASP A 250 9.04 8.73 -15.68
C ASP A 250 8.65 7.45 -16.42
N PHE A 251 7.36 7.29 -16.68
CA PHE A 251 6.89 6.20 -17.54
C PHE A 251 7.31 6.49 -18.99
N PRO A 252 7.75 5.46 -19.75
CA PRO A 252 8.14 5.64 -21.14
C PRO A 252 7.00 6.29 -21.96
N GLY A 253 7.39 7.04 -22.99
CA GLY A 253 6.56 7.99 -23.73
C GLY A 253 5.14 7.49 -24.07
N PHE A 254 4.19 8.40 -23.98
CA PHE A 254 2.86 8.25 -24.55
C PHE A 254 2.91 8.80 -25.97
N THR A 255 2.71 7.94 -26.96
CA THR A 255 2.28 8.39 -28.28
C THR A 255 0.76 8.55 -28.19
N PRO A 256 0.22 9.78 -28.24
CA PRO A 256 -1.22 9.96 -28.41
C PRO A 256 -1.60 9.27 -29.72
N ARG A 257 -2.46 8.25 -29.65
CA ARG A 257 -3.32 7.90 -30.78
C ARG A 257 -4.63 8.63 -30.58
#